data_AF-A0A1Q9GIR6-F1
#
_entry.id   AF-A0A1Q9GIR6-F1
#
_cell.length_a   1.000
_cell.length_b   1.000
_cell.length_c   1.000
_cell.angle_alpha   90.00
_cell.angle_beta   90.00
_cell.angle_gamma   90.00
#
_symmetry.space_group_name_H-M   'P 1'
#
loop_
_entity.id
_entity.type
_entity.pdbx_description
1 polymer ?
#
loop_
_entity_poly.entity_id
_entity_poly.type
_entity_poly.pdbx_seq_one_letter_code
_entity_poly.pdbx_strand_id
1 'polypeptide(L)'
;MVSLVIVSHSLKLAQGLLELAEQVTQGTVNIVLAAGIDDPENPIGTNAVAVMEAIEAVYSADGVLVMVDLGSAILSAETALDLIAPIHRQSVQICTAPIVEGCIAASVSAASGLPLETVFQEANNALSAKIQALEQPLKPEEPKSENTEVDASHHESQTVIWKVHHAHGLHIRPAAILAKALSAFNAEIRLAKAGKSIDAKHINQILSLNIQHNDTLIFTILGEDAEQAVEVLQHISTNNL
;
A
#
# COMPACT_ATOMS: atom_id res chain seq x y z
N MET A 1 -5.70 -12.46 -18.73
CA MET A 1 -5.97 -11.22 -17.98
C MET A 1 -6.27 -11.60 -16.54
N VAL A 2 -5.98 -10.74 -15.57
CA VAL A 2 -6.35 -10.99 -14.16
C VAL A 2 -7.86 -11.15 -14.03
N SER A 3 -8.31 -12.21 -13.35
CA SER A 3 -9.72 -12.44 -13.02
C SER A 3 -10.02 -11.95 -11.59
N LEU A 4 -11.29 -11.67 -11.29
CA LEU A 4 -11.72 -11.28 -9.94
C LEU A 4 -12.68 -12.30 -9.34
N VAL A 5 -12.60 -12.49 -8.03
CA VAL A 5 -13.63 -13.17 -7.24
C VAL A 5 -14.17 -12.20 -6.19
N ILE A 6 -15.47 -11.97 -6.17
CA ILE A 6 -16.12 -11.13 -5.16
C ILE A 6 -16.69 -12.03 -4.06
N VAL A 7 -16.11 -11.93 -2.87
CA VAL A 7 -16.53 -12.64 -1.67
C VAL A 7 -17.26 -11.66 -0.76
N SER A 8 -18.54 -11.93 -0.49
CA SER A 8 -19.34 -11.07 0.38
C SER A 8 -20.33 -11.86 1.21
N HIS A 9 -20.68 -11.33 2.37
CA HIS A 9 -21.78 -11.85 3.17
C HIS A 9 -23.13 -11.75 2.46
N SER A 10 -23.29 -10.78 1.56
CA SER A 10 -24.57 -10.46 0.92
C SER A 10 -24.48 -10.69 -0.58
N LEU A 11 -25.21 -11.69 -1.07
CA LEU A 11 -25.36 -11.93 -2.51
C LEU A 11 -25.85 -10.67 -3.24
N LYS A 12 -26.78 -9.91 -2.64
CA LYS A 12 -27.30 -8.67 -3.24
C LYS A 12 -26.23 -7.60 -3.39
N LEU A 13 -25.33 -7.46 -2.40
CA LEU A 13 -24.21 -6.52 -2.49
C LEU A 13 -23.25 -6.93 -3.59
N ALA A 14 -22.88 -8.22 -3.62
CA ALA A 14 -21.97 -8.77 -4.64
C ALA A 14 -22.53 -8.62 -6.06
N GLN A 15 -23.83 -8.87 -6.26
CA GLN A 15 -24.52 -8.68 -7.54
C GLN A 15 -24.53 -7.21 -7.97
N GLY A 16 -24.84 -6.28 -7.05
CA GLY A 16 -24.80 -4.86 -7.37
C GLY A 16 -23.39 -4.37 -7.72
N LEU A 17 -22.37 -4.94 -7.07
CA LEU A 17 -20.98 -4.62 -7.38
C LEU A 17 -20.54 -5.18 -8.74
N LEU A 18 -20.94 -6.41 -9.06
CA LEU A 18 -20.73 -7.01 -10.38
C LEU A 18 -21.35 -6.15 -11.48
N GLU A 19 -22.60 -5.73 -11.30
CA GLU A 19 -23.30 -4.87 -12.27
C GLU A 19 -22.52 -3.57 -12.53
N LEU A 20 -22.01 -2.91 -11.48
CA LEU A 20 -21.19 -1.70 -11.62
C LEU A 20 -19.85 -1.99 -12.33
N ALA A 21 -19.19 -3.09 -11.98
CA ALA A 21 -17.93 -3.51 -12.61
C ALA A 21 -18.11 -3.85 -14.10
N GLU A 22 -19.20 -4.51 -14.46
CA GLU A 22 -19.55 -4.82 -15.85
C GLU A 22 -19.82 -3.56 -16.67
N GLN A 23 -20.48 -2.54 -16.10
CA GLN A 23 -20.73 -1.27 -16.80
C GLN A 23 -19.43 -0.54 -17.16
N VAL A 24 -18.43 -0.54 -16.27
CA VAL A 24 -17.16 0.16 -16.51
C VAL A 24 -16.19 -0.63 -17.39
N THR A 25 -16.27 -1.97 -17.37
CA THR A 25 -15.38 -2.85 -18.14
C THR A 25 -16.00 -3.40 -19.43
N GLN A 26 -17.28 -3.14 -19.68
CA GLN A 26 -18.05 -3.72 -20.79
C GLN A 26 -18.04 -5.26 -20.79
N GLY A 27 -17.96 -5.87 -19.60
CA GLY A 27 -17.95 -7.33 -19.41
C GLY A 27 -16.67 -8.02 -19.91
N THR A 28 -15.59 -7.28 -20.12
CA THR A 28 -14.33 -7.87 -20.60
C THR A 28 -13.60 -8.66 -19.53
N VAL A 29 -13.78 -8.31 -18.25
CA VAL A 29 -13.13 -8.95 -17.10
C VAL A 29 -13.97 -10.13 -16.61
N ASN A 30 -13.31 -11.28 -16.38
CA ASN A 30 -13.96 -12.44 -15.78
C ASN A 30 -14.10 -12.22 -14.27
N ILE A 31 -15.35 -12.08 -13.80
CA ILE A 31 -15.69 -11.84 -12.39
C ILE A 31 -16.69 -12.90 -11.94
N VAL A 32 -16.36 -13.64 -10.87
CA VAL A 32 -17.26 -14.64 -10.27
C VAL A 32 -17.59 -14.27 -8.82
N LEU A 33 -18.81 -14.63 -8.38
CA LEU A 33 -19.31 -14.32 -7.04
C LEU A 33 -19.22 -15.56 -6.15
N ALA A 34 -18.76 -15.37 -4.92
CA ALA A 34 -18.89 -16.32 -3.82
C ALA A 34 -19.51 -15.57 -2.63
N ALA A 35 -20.84 -15.44 -2.64
CA ALA A 35 -21.51 -14.56 -1.69
C ALA A 35 -22.80 -15.15 -1.11
N GLY A 36 -23.01 -14.89 0.18
CA GLY A 36 -24.10 -15.47 0.95
C GLY A 36 -23.89 -16.95 1.30
N ILE A 37 -24.90 -17.53 1.93
CA ILE A 37 -25.01 -18.97 2.21
C ILE A 37 -26.36 -19.49 1.73
N ASP A 38 -26.45 -20.80 1.52
CA ASP A 38 -27.68 -21.49 1.11
C ASP A 38 -28.64 -21.68 2.30
N ASP A 39 -29.05 -20.56 2.89
CA ASP A 39 -30.09 -20.45 3.91
C ASP A 39 -31.09 -19.37 3.48
N PRO A 40 -32.26 -19.74 2.95
CA PRO A 40 -33.26 -18.78 2.50
C PRO A 40 -33.80 -17.87 3.60
N GLU A 41 -33.78 -18.29 4.86
CA GLU A 41 -34.25 -17.50 6.00
C GLU A 41 -33.14 -16.56 6.52
N ASN A 42 -31.88 -17.00 6.47
CA ASN A 42 -30.72 -16.23 6.92
C ASN A 42 -29.56 -16.25 5.89
N PRO A 43 -29.73 -15.63 4.71
CA PRO A 43 -28.79 -15.80 3.58
C PRO A 43 -27.46 -15.05 3.75
N ILE A 44 -27.28 -14.31 4.86
CA ILE A 44 -26.10 -13.51 5.13
C ILE A 44 -24.99 -14.40 5.70
N GLY A 45 -23.91 -14.58 4.95
CA GLY A 45 -22.80 -15.43 5.37
C GLY A 45 -21.78 -15.65 4.25
N THR A 46 -20.73 -16.43 4.55
CA THR A 46 -19.69 -16.80 3.59
C THR A 46 -19.39 -18.29 3.68
N ASN A 47 -18.95 -18.89 2.56
CA ASN A 47 -18.65 -20.32 2.47
C ASN A 47 -17.30 -20.53 1.77
N ALA A 48 -16.32 -21.05 2.49
CA ALA A 48 -14.96 -21.28 1.97
C ALA A 48 -14.92 -22.22 0.74
N VAL A 49 -15.80 -23.23 0.68
CA VAL A 49 -15.87 -24.14 -0.48
C VAL A 49 -16.36 -23.39 -1.71
N ALA A 50 -17.38 -22.55 -1.57
CA ALA A 50 -17.87 -21.72 -2.68
C ALA A 50 -16.81 -20.70 -3.15
N VAL A 51 -16.00 -20.16 -2.23
CA VAL A 51 -14.88 -19.28 -2.59
C VAL A 51 -13.79 -20.04 -3.34
N MET A 52 -13.44 -21.25 -2.89
CA MET A 52 -12.48 -22.12 -3.59
C MET A 52 -12.95 -22.44 -5.01
N GLU A 53 -14.20 -22.89 -5.16
CA GLU A 53 -14.82 -23.19 -6.47
C GLU A 53 -14.83 -21.95 -7.39
N ALA A 54 -15.13 -20.77 -6.85
CA ALA A 54 -15.09 -19.52 -7.61
C ALA A 54 -13.68 -19.16 -8.09
N ILE A 55 -12.66 -19.33 -7.25
CA ILE A 55 -11.26 -19.12 -7.62
C ILE A 55 -10.85 -20.08 -8.73
N GLU A 56 -11.16 -21.37 -8.60
CA GLU A 56 -10.84 -22.38 -9.60
C GLU A 56 -11.55 -22.14 -10.93
N ALA A 57 -12.80 -21.67 -10.91
CA ALA A 57 -13.59 -21.37 -12.11
C ALA A 57 -13.00 -20.24 -12.96
N VAL A 58 -12.27 -19.29 -12.34
CA VAL A 58 -11.70 -18.12 -13.04
C VAL A 58 -10.18 -18.15 -13.15
N TYR A 59 -9.55 -19.20 -12.64
CA TYR A 59 -8.10 -19.30 -12.57
C TYR A 59 -7.44 -19.26 -13.95
N SER A 60 -6.35 -18.50 -14.05
CA SER A 60 -5.46 -18.49 -15.21
C SER A 60 -4.04 -18.12 -14.79
N ALA A 61 -3.08 -18.25 -15.71
CA ALA A 61 -1.69 -17.87 -15.47
C ALA A 61 -1.51 -16.37 -15.16
N ASP A 62 -2.47 -15.53 -15.53
CA ASP A 62 -2.43 -14.08 -15.26
C ASP A 62 -2.89 -13.75 -13.83
N GLY A 63 -3.47 -14.72 -13.12
CA GLY A 63 -3.81 -14.64 -11.70
C GLY A 63 -5.25 -14.25 -11.38
N VAL A 64 -5.58 -14.33 -10.08
CA VAL A 64 -6.91 -14.07 -9.52
C VAL A 64 -6.79 -13.12 -8.33
N LEU A 65 -7.55 -12.03 -8.35
CA LEU A 65 -7.68 -11.12 -7.22
C LEU A 65 -9.00 -11.39 -6.48
N VAL A 66 -8.91 -11.74 -5.20
CA VAL A 66 -10.06 -12.03 -4.34
C VAL A 66 -10.44 -10.78 -3.56
N MET A 67 -11.60 -10.20 -3.87
CA MET A 67 -12.18 -9.05 -3.17
C MET A 67 -13.03 -9.55 -2.00
N VAL A 68 -12.86 -9.00 -0.81
CA VAL A 68 -13.57 -9.42 0.42
C VAL A 68 -14.21 -8.21 1.10
N ASP A 69 -15.32 -8.40 1.82
CA ASP A 69 -16.00 -7.31 2.53
C ASP A 69 -15.58 -7.16 4.00
N LEU A 70 -15.91 -8.13 4.84
CA LEU A 70 -15.79 -8.06 6.30
C LEU A 70 -15.05 -9.30 6.83
N GLY A 71 -14.62 -9.25 8.09
CA GLY A 71 -13.69 -10.22 8.70
C GLY A 71 -13.89 -11.71 8.36
N SER A 72 -15.10 -12.26 8.43
CA SER A 72 -15.36 -13.68 8.12
C SER A 72 -15.20 -14.04 6.64
N ALA A 73 -15.33 -13.07 5.73
CA ALA A 73 -15.01 -13.27 4.32
C ALA A 73 -13.51 -13.45 4.09
N ILE A 74 -12.67 -12.77 4.88
CA ILE A 74 -11.21 -12.95 4.88
C ILE A 74 -10.88 -14.39 5.30
N LEU A 75 -11.42 -14.85 6.43
CA LEU A 75 -11.18 -16.21 6.91
C LEU A 75 -11.66 -17.29 5.90
N SER A 76 -12.82 -17.07 5.27
CA SER A 76 -13.31 -17.96 4.22
C SER A 76 -12.40 -17.99 3.00
N ALA A 77 -11.85 -16.83 2.60
CA ALA A 77 -10.90 -16.73 1.50
C ALA A 77 -9.54 -17.39 1.85
N GLU A 78 -9.01 -17.18 3.04
CA GLU A 78 -7.78 -17.84 3.51
C GLU A 78 -7.95 -19.36 3.54
N THR A 79 -9.08 -19.84 4.08
CA THR A 79 -9.41 -21.27 4.08
C THR A 79 -9.53 -21.80 2.65
N ALA A 80 -10.15 -21.06 1.74
CA ALA A 80 -10.23 -21.44 0.33
C ALA A 80 -8.85 -21.56 -0.32
N LEU A 81 -7.92 -20.65 -0.01
CA LEU A 81 -6.53 -20.73 -0.50
C LEU A 81 -5.81 -21.98 0.01
N ASP A 82 -6.14 -22.48 1.21
CA ASP A 82 -5.58 -23.72 1.76
C ASP A 82 -6.16 -24.97 1.07
N LEU A 83 -7.33 -24.86 0.45
CA LEU A 83 -8.03 -25.96 -0.23
C LEU A 83 -7.66 -26.08 -1.72
N ILE A 84 -7.31 -24.98 -2.40
CA ILE A 84 -6.88 -25.03 -3.81
C ILE A 84 -5.54 -25.75 -3.99
N ALA A 85 -5.27 -26.19 -5.23
CA ALA A 85 -3.99 -26.81 -5.57
C ALA A 85 -2.79 -25.88 -5.25
N PRO A 86 -1.71 -26.37 -4.61
CA PRO A 86 -0.57 -25.54 -4.19
C PRO A 86 0.08 -24.72 -5.32
N ILE A 87 0.05 -25.25 -6.54
CA ILE A 87 0.59 -24.58 -7.75
C ILE A 87 -0.20 -23.32 -8.11
N HIS A 88 -1.49 -23.23 -7.78
CA HIS A 88 -2.33 -22.08 -8.08
C HIS A 88 -2.14 -20.94 -7.07
N ARG A 89 -1.77 -21.26 -5.82
CA ARG A 89 -1.71 -20.31 -4.70
C ARG A 89 -0.81 -19.09 -4.96
N GLN A 90 0.28 -19.26 -5.72
CA GLN A 90 1.21 -18.17 -6.04
C GLN A 90 0.60 -17.08 -6.94
N SER A 91 -0.51 -17.39 -7.62
CA SER A 91 -1.19 -16.48 -8.55
C SER A 91 -2.56 -16.05 -8.03
N VAL A 92 -2.84 -16.21 -6.73
CA VAL A 92 -4.09 -15.77 -6.10
C VAL A 92 -3.76 -14.86 -4.93
N GLN A 93 -4.39 -13.68 -4.87
CA GLN A 93 -4.13 -12.69 -3.83
C GLN A 93 -5.44 -12.18 -3.23
N ILE A 94 -5.51 -12.07 -1.91
CA ILE A 94 -6.65 -11.47 -1.20
C ILE A 94 -6.42 -9.96 -1.12
N CYS A 95 -7.37 -9.17 -1.62
CA CYS A 95 -7.31 -7.71 -1.63
C CYS A 95 -7.69 -7.13 -0.27
N THR A 96 -6.96 -6.09 0.16
CA THR A 96 -7.21 -5.37 1.43
C THR A 96 -8.04 -4.10 1.25
N ALA A 97 -8.44 -3.79 0.01
CA ALA A 97 -9.17 -2.58 -0.31
C ALA A 97 -10.62 -2.61 0.20
N PRO A 98 -11.22 -1.44 0.51
CA PRO A 98 -12.67 -1.33 0.63
C PRO A 98 -13.36 -1.90 -0.61
N ILE A 99 -14.28 -2.85 -0.41
CA ILE A 99 -14.73 -3.75 -1.48
C ILE A 99 -15.32 -3.03 -2.70
N VAL A 100 -16.05 -1.92 -2.51
CA VAL A 100 -16.74 -1.24 -3.62
C VAL A 100 -15.73 -0.52 -4.51
N GLU A 101 -15.00 0.45 -3.97
CA GLU A 101 -14.04 1.26 -4.71
C GLU A 101 -12.88 0.40 -5.22
N GLY A 102 -12.41 -0.52 -4.38
CA GLY A 102 -11.34 -1.45 -4.72
C GLY A 102 -11.72 -2.36 -5.90
N CYS A 103 -12.94 -2.90 -5.92
CA CYS A 103 -13.38 -3.76 -7.01
C CYS A 103 -13.50 -3.00 -8.33
N ILE A 104 -13.97 -1.75 -8.31
CA ILE A 104 -14.03 -0.92 -9.53
C ILE A 104 -12.62 -0.62 -10.05
N ALA A 105 -11.71 -0.18 -9.18
CA ALA A 105 -10.32 0.08 -9.56
C ALA A 105 -9.60 -1.17 -10.07
N ALA A 106 -9.79 -2.31 -9.41
CA ALA A 106 -9.28 -3.61 -9.85
C ALA A 106 -9.84 -4.00 -11.22
N SER A 107 -11.16 -3.86 -11.43
CA SER A 107 -11.81 -4.22 -12.68
C SER A 107 -11.28 -3.39 -13.86
N VAL A 108 -11.14 -2.07 -13.68
CA VAL A 108 -10.57 -1.18 -14.72
C VAL A 108 -9.10 -1.53 -15.02
N SER A 109 -8.31 -1.82 -13.98
CA SER A 109 -6.90 -2.17 -14.11
C SER A 109 -6.71 -3.53 -14.80
N ALA A 110 -7.51 -4.51 -14.41
CA ALA A 110 -7.55 -5.83 -15.03
C ALA A 110 -7.94 -5.72 -16.51
N ALA A 111 -9.01 -4.98 -16.84
CA ALA A 111 -9.46 -4.74 -18.22
C ALA A 111 -8.36 -4.09 -19.09
N SER A 112 -7.47 -3.31 -18.47
CA SER A 112 -6.31 -2.69 -19.13
C SER A 112 -5.14 -3.64 -19.35
N GLY A 113 -5.25 -4.91 -18.92
CA GLY A 113 -4.22 -5.93 -19.08
C GLY A 113 -3.04 -5.80 -18.11
N LEU A 114 -3.20 -5.07 -17.01
CA LEU A 114 -2.14 -4.90 -16.01
C LEU A 114 -1.90 -6.19 -15.21
N PRO A 115 -0.66 -6.43 -14.74
CA PRO A 115 -0.33 -7.63 -13.98
C PRO A 115 -0.99 -7.62 -12.59
N LEU A 116 -1.20 -8.81 -12.00
CA LEU A 116 -1.89 -9.01 -10.72
C LEU A 116 -1.42 -8.05 -9.61
N GLU A 117 -0.10 -7.90 -9.45
CA GLU A 117 0.47 -7.00 -8.44
C GLU A 117 0.01 -5.55 -8.64
N THR A 118 0.04 -5.05 -9.87
CA THR A 118 -0.44 -3.69 -10.17
C THR A 118 -1.95 -3.56 -9.95
N VAL A 119 -2.73 -4.56 -10.34
CA VAL A 119 -4.18 -4.57 -10.09
C VAL A 119 -4.49 -4.53 -8.58
N PHE A 120 -3.74 -5.28 -7.77
CA PHE A 120 -3.84 -5.26 -6.31
C PHE A 120 -3.50 -3.87 -5.73
N GLN A 121 -2.43 -3.23 -6.19
CA GLN A 121 -2.04 -1.89 -5.72
C GLN A 121 -3.09 -0.83 -6.09
N GLU A 122 -3.61 -0.84 -7.32
CA GLU A 122 -4.68 0.09 -7.75
C GLU A 122 -5.95 -0.08 -6.92
N ALA A 123 -6.33 -1.33 -6.62
CA ALA A 123 -7.45 -1.62 -5.73
C ALA A 123 -7.24 -1.02 -4.33
N ASN A 124 -6.07 -1.24 -3.71
CA ASN A 124 -5.77 -0.72 -2.37
C ASN A 124 -5.72 0.80 -2.32
N ASN A 125 -5.29 1.44 -3.41
CA ASN A 125 -5.21 2.89 -3.52
C ASN A 125 -6.56 3.56 -3.88
N ALA A 126 -7.63 2.79 -4.08
CA ALA A 126 -8.91 3.32 -4.56
C ALA A 126 -9.55 4.36 -3.62
N LEU A 127 -9.24 4.32 -2.32
CA LEU A 127 -9.70 5.32 -1.36
C LEU A 127 -9.13 6.72 -1.64
N SER A 128 -7.92 6.80 -2.23
CA SER A 128 -7.21 8.07 -2.48
C SER A 128 -8.02 9.06 -3.31
N ALA A 129 -8.81 8.56 -4.27
CA ALA A 129 -9.67 9.40 -5.10
C ALA A 129 -10.74 10.15 -4.25
N LYS A 130 -11.30 9.49 -3.24
CA LYS A 130 -12.28 10.10 -2.33
C LYS A 130 -11.63 11.07 -1.37
N ILE A 131 -10.43 10.73 -0.85
CA ILE A 131 -9.66 11.63 0.01
C ILE A 131 -9.35 12.93 -0.73
N GLN A 132 -8.89 12.83 -1.97
CA GLN A 132 -8.60 13.99 -2.82
C GLN A 132 -9.86 14.80 -3.14
N ALA A 133 -10.95 14.14 -3.55
CA ALA A 133 -12.18 14.82 -3.93
C ALA A 133 -12.86 15.55 -2.76
N LEU A 134 -12.67 15.07 -1.54
CA LEU A 134 -13.21 15.65 -0.31
C LEU A 134 -12.21 16.54 0.44
N GLU A 135 -11.04 16.80 -0.16
CA GLU A 135 -9.93 17.56 0.45
C GLU A 135 -9.58 17.08 1.87
N GLN A 136 -9.74 15.78 2.13
CA GLN A 136 -9.44 15.21 3.43
C GLN A 136 -7.92 15.12 3.60
N PRO A 137 -7.39 15.41 4.80
CA PRO A 137 -5.99 15.19 5.06
C PRO A 137 -5.70 13.70 4.90
N LEU A 138 -4.81 13.37 3.97
CA LEU A 138 -4.22 12.03 3.89
C LEU A 138 -3.68 11.71 5.29
N LYS A 139 -4.23 10.67 5.93
CA LYS A 139 -3.58 10.11 7.11
C LYS A 139 -2.16 9.71 6.68
N PRO A 140 -1.12 9.97 7.48
CA PRO A 140 0.21 9.46 7.18
C PRO A 140 0.09 7.96 6.94
N GLU A 141 0.59 7.48 5.81
CA GLU A 141 0.85 6.04 5.66
C GLU A 141 1.73 5.64 6.84
N GLU A 142 1.20 4.78 7.71
CA GLU A 142 2.04 4.12 8.70
C GLU A 142 3.14 3.40 7.92
N PRO A 143 4.41 3.51 8.35
CA PRO A 143 5.51 2.88 7.64
C PRO A 143 5.20 1.39 7.55
N LYS A 144 5.23 0.84 6.32
CA LYS A 144 5.24 -0.60 6.09
C LYS A 144 6.37 -1.18 6.94
N SER A 145 5.99 -1.81 8.04
CA SER A 145 6.87 -2.66 8.84
C SER A 145 7.12 -3.90 8.01
N GLU A 146 8.13 -3.85 7.14
CA GLU A 146 8.80 -5.04 6.69
C GLU A 146 9.72 -5.51 7.82
N ASN A 147 9.16 -6.35 8.70
CA ASN A 147 9.96 -7.23 9.53
C ASN A 147 10.70 -8.20 8.60
N THR A 148 11.92 -7.86 8.24
CA THR A 148 12.95 -8.87 7.99
C THR A 148 13.79 -8.93 9.26
N GLU A 149 13.52 -9.92 10.11
CA GLU A 149 14.45 -10.28 11.18
C GLU A 149 15.75 -10.79 10.54
N VAL A 150 16.79 -9.95 10.47
CA VAL A 150 18.18 -10.41 10.44
C VAL A 150 19.09 -9.45 11.20
N ASP A 151 19.68 -10.02 12.24
CA ASP A 151 20.86 -9.63 13.00
C ASP A 151 20.87 -8.37 13.88
N ALA A 152 21.06 -8.65 15.17
CA ALA A 152 21.50 -7.72 16.18
C ALA A 152 23.00 -7.42 15.97
N SER A 153 23.35 -6.66 14.93
CA SER A 153 24.58 -5.88 14.92
C SER A 153 24.28 -4.55 15.59
N HIS A 154 24.95 -4.29 16.72
CA HIS A 154 24.97 -2.98 17.36
C HIS A 154 25.63 -1.96 16.41
N HIS A 155 24.89 -1.46 15.43
CA HIS A 155 25.26 -0.25 14.72
C HIS A 155 24.88 0.93 15.61
N GLU A 156 25.90 1.63 16.08
CA GLU A 156 25.74 2.79 16.94
C GLU A 156 24.95 3.87 16.19
N SER A 157 23.78 4.24 16.70
CA SER A 157 22.94 5.25 16.06
C SER A 157 23.62 6.61 16.15
N GLN A 158 23.90 7.24 15.02
CA GLN A 158 24.45 8.59 14.99
C GLN A 158 23.33 9.63 14.96
N THR A 159 23.50 10.71 15.73
CA THR A 159 22.52 11.81 15.79
C THR A 159 23.16 13.11 15.34
N VAL A 160 22.53 13.79 14.37
CA VAL A 160 22.98 15.09 13.86
C VAL A 160 21.88 16.12 14.07
N ILE A 161 22.24 17.24 14.69
CA ILE A 161 21.33 18.38 14.85
C ILE A 161 21.66 19.41 13.77
N TRP A 162 20.68 19.74 12.94
CA TRP A 162 20.83 20.75 11.90
C TRP A 162 19.86 21.91 12.12
N LYS A 163 20.40 23.10 12.35
CA LYS A 163 19.64 24.35 12.32
C LYS A 163 19.54 24.89 10.90
N VAL A 164 18.32 25.06 10.40
CA VAL A 164 18.07 25.50 9.02
C VAL A 164 18.27 27.01 8.92
N HIS A 165 19.28 27.43 8.17
CA HIS A 165 19.60 28.85 7.93
C HIS A 165 19.08 29.36 6.59
N HIS A 166 18.48 28.50 5.76
CA HIS A 166 17.88 28.88 4.48
C HIS A 166 16.65 29.77 4.70
N ALA A 167 16.65 30.95 4.08
CA ALA A 167 15.58 31.96 4.22
C ALA A 167 14.19 31.45 3.84
N HIS A 168 14.10 30.40 3.03
CA HIS A 168 12.85 29.76 2.58
C HIS A 168 12.65 28.35 3.14
N GLY A 169 13.48 27.93 4.11
CA GLY A 169 13.44 26.59 4.68
C GLY A 169 13.79 25.49 3.67
N LEU A 170 13.37 24.25 3.94
CA LEU A 170 13.57 23.12 3.03
C LEU A 170 12.34 22.93 2.11
N HIS A 171 12.16 23.86 1.18
CA HIS A 171 11.17 23.73 0.10
C HIS A 171 11.61 22.69 -0.94
N ILE A 172 10.84 22.55 -2.02
CA ILE A 172 10.97 21.46 -3.02
C ILE A 172 12.42 21.24 -3.52
N ARG A 173 13.13 22.30 -3.89
CA ARG A 173 14.49 22.21 -4.46
C ARG A 173 15.55 21.72 -3.45
N PRO A 174 15.74 22.36 -2.29
CA PRO A 174 16.67 21.86 -1.28
C PRO A 174 16.25 20.51 -0.70
N ALA A 175 14.95 20.24 -0.54
CA ALA A 175 14.46 18.93 -0.12
C ALA A 175 14.78 17.82 -1.13
N ALA A 176 14.70 18.11 -2.45
CA ALA A 176 15.06 17.15 -3.50
C ALA A 176 16.56 16.80 -3.47
N ILE A 177 17.42 17.80 -3.30
CA ILE A 177 18.87 17.58 -3.23
C ILE A 177 19.23 16.76 -1.99
N LEU A 178 18.62 17.09 -0.84
CA LEU A 178 18.80 16.36 0.40
C LEU A 178 18.34 14.90 0.27
N ALA A 179 17.10 14.67 -0.15
CA ALA A 179 16.55 13.33 -0.35
C ALA A 179 17.39 12.49 -1.31
N LYS A 180 17.81 13.07 -2.44
CA LYS A 180 18.67 12.41 -3.43
C LYS A 180 20.02 12.02 -2.83
N ALA A 181 20.67 12.90 -2.08
CA ALA A 181 21.94 12.60 -1.46
C ALA A 181 21.83 11.47 -0.42
N LEU A 182 20.77 11.51 0.41
CA LEU A 182 20.54 10.52 1.46
C LEU A 182 20.08 9.16 0.90
N SER A 183 19.41 9.14 -0.26
CA SER A 183 18.98 7.91 -0.93
C SER A 183 20.11 7.01 -1.42
N ALA A 184 21.35 7.53 -1.48
CA ALA A 184 22.53 6.77 -1.89
C ALA A 184 23.05 5.81 -0.81
N PHE A 185 22.57 5.95 0.43
CA PHE A 185 23.00 5.14 1.57
C PHE A 185 22.02 4.03 1.89
N ASN A 186 22.51 2.92 2.43
CA ASN A 186 21.70 1.81 2.92
C ASN A 186 21.16 2.09 4.34
N ALA A 187 21.84 2.92 5.14
CA ALA A 187 21.42 3.28 6.49
C ALA A 187 19.99 3.82 6.56
N GLU A 188 19.26 3.49 7.62
CA GLU A 188 18.01 4.15 7.96
C GLU A 188 18.32 5.59 8.39
N ILE A 189 17.72 6.58 7.71
CA ILE A 189 17.96 8.00 7.98
C ILE A 189 16.62 8.66 8.30
N ARG A 190 16.35 8.84 9.59
CA ARG A 190 15.15 9.51 10.08
C ARG A 190 15.41 10.99 10.31
N LEU A 191 14.44 11.83 9.94
CA LEU A 191 14.43 13.26 10.19
C LEU A 191 13.26 13.61 11.11
N ALA A 192 13.56 14.19 12.26
CA ALA A 192 12.58 14.64 13.23
C ALA A 192 12.52 16.16 13.37
N LYS A 193 11.29 16.68 13.47
CA LYS A 193 10.98 18.08 13.80
C LYS A 193 9.70 18.12 14.65
N ALA A 194 9.76 18.82 15.79
CA ALA A 194 8.61 19.08 16.65
C ALA A 194 7.77 17.82 16.99
N GLY A 195 8.43 16.71 17.29
CA GLY A 195 7.80 15.44 17.66
C GLY A 195 7.30 14.58 16.48
N LYS A 196 7.42 15.04 15.22
CA LYS A 196 7.19 14.23 14.02
C LYS A 196 8.51 13.68 13.51
N SER A 197 8.55 12.40 13.15
CA SER A 197 9.70 11.72 12.56
C SER A 197 9.31 11.11 11.22
N ILE A 198 10.14 11.33 10.19
CA ILE A 198 9.92 10.87 8.82
C ILE A 198 11.18 10.24 8.24
N ASP A 199 11.08 9.54 7.12
CA ASP A 199 12.24 9.07 6.36
C ASP A 199 12.80 10.19 5.47
N ALA A 200 14.06 10.56 5.72
CA ALA A 200 14.74 11.66 5.06
C ALA A 200 15.22 11.35 3.63
N LYS A 201 15.04 10.12 3.14
CA LYS A 201 15.31 9.74 1.73
C LYS A 201 14.15 10.07 0.80
N HIS A 202 12.98 10.38 1.35
CA HIS A 202 11.78 10.68 0.58
C HIS A 202 11.45 12.17 0.59
N ILE A 203 11.67 12.84 -0.54
CA ILE A 203 11.40 14.28 -0.73
C ILE A 203 10.01 14.70 -0.22
N ASN A 204 8.97 13.92 -0.52
CA ASN A 204 7.59 14.24 -0.14
C ASN A 204 7.39 14.25 1.38
N GLN A 205 8.09 13.37 2.10
CA GLN A 205 8.01 13.33 3.56
C GLN A 205 8.75 14.52 4.20
N ILE A 206 9.91 14.92 3.65
CA ILE A 206 10.63 16.12 4.09
C ILE A 206 9.75 17.37 3.93
N LEU A 207 9.06 17.50 2.79
CA LEU A 207 8.16 18.63 2.53
C LEU A 207 6.96 18.67 3.50
N SER A 208 6.46 17.51 3.94
CA SER A 208 5.36 17.41 4.91
C SER A 208 5.68 17.97 6.29
N LEU A 209 6.97 18.04 6.67
CA LEU A 209 7.41 18.63 7.93
C LEU A 209 7.35 20.16 7.94
N ASN A 210 7.05 20.79 6.79
CA ASN A 210 6.94 22.23 6.62
C ASN A 210 8.13 22.96 7.28
N ILE A 211 9.35 22.56 6.90
CA ILE A 211 10.59 23.00 7.52
C ILE A 211 10.88 24.43 7.07
N GLN A 212 10.90 25.35 8.02
CA GLN A 212 11.07 26.79 7.85
C GLN A 212 12.45 27.25 8.30
N HIS A 213 12.78 28.50 7.99
CA HIS A 213 13.97 29.16 8.50
C HIS A 213 14.01 29.13 10.03
N ASN A 214 15.19 28.89 10.60
CA ASN A 214 15.47 28.70 12.03
C ASN A 214 14.91 27.43 12.70
N ASP A 215 14.24 26.55 11.95
CA ASP A 215 13.88 25.26 12.51
C ASP A 215 15.11 24.43 12.89
N THR A 216 14.97 23.67 13.97
CA THR A 216 15.98 22.69 14.39
C THR A 216 15.49 21.30 14.02
N LEU A 217 16.31 20.63 13.23
CA LEU A 217 16.10 19.28 12.73
C LEU A 217 17.00 18.32 13.49
N ILE A 218 16.47 17.13 13.78
CA ILE A 218 17.24 16.05 14.41
C ILE A 218 17.25 14.89 13.42
N PHE A 219 18.42 14.53 12.93
CA PHE A 219 18.61 13.33 12.12
C PHE A 219 19.09 12.19 13.00
N THR A 220 18.50 11.02 12.83
CA THR A 220 18.95 9.76 13.44
C THR A 220 19.32 8.80 12.31
N ILE A 221 20.56 8.33 12.33
CA ILE A 221 21.14 7.52 11.26
C ILE A 221 21.60 6.20 11.85
N LEU A 222 21.10 5.10 11.30
CA LEU A 222 21.37 3.74 11.75
C LEU A 222 21.75 2.85 10.57
N GLY A 223 22.94 2.26 10.59
CA GLY A 223 23.39 1.32 9.57
C GLY A 223 24.91 1.33 9.39
N GLU A 224 25.39 0.45 8.51
CA GLU A 224 26.83 0.27 8.25
C GLU A 224 27.50 1.50 7.64
N ASP A 225 26.76 2.30 6.86
CA ASP A 225 27.23 3.51 6.19
C ASP A 225 26.77 4.80 6.88
N ALA A 226 26.43 4.71 8.18
CA ALA A 226 25.93 5.84 8.96
C ALA A 226 26.91 7.02 9.06
N GLU A 227 28.20 6.73 9.23
CA GLU A 227 29.24 7.76 9.36
C GLU A 227 29.40 8.56 8.06
N GLN A 228 29.40 7.88 6.91
CA GLN A 228 29.48 8.50 5.59
C GLN A 228 28.22 9.34 5.29
N ALA A 229 27.04 8.85 5.70
CA ALA A 229 25.80 9.61 5.58
C ALA A 229 25.83 10.90 6.44
N VAL A 230 26.43 10.85 7.64
CA VAL A 230 26.64 12.01 8.50
C VAL A 230 27.56 13.03 7.83
N GLU A 231 28.67 12.61 7.23
CA GLU A 231 29.59 13.52 6.52
C GLU A 231 28.89 14.25 5.37
N VAL A 232 28.12 13.53 4.55
CA VAL A 232 27.35 14.12 3.46
C VAL A 232 26.29 15.10 3.98
N LEU A 233 25.58 14.74 5.06
CA LEU A 233 24.60 15.61 5.69
C LEU A 233 25.22 16.90 6.25
N GLN A 234 26.39 16.80 6.89
CA GLN A 234 27.15 17.96 7.38
C GLN A 234 27.63 18.85 6.22
N HIS A 235 28.07 18.25 5.12
CA HIS A 235 28.46 19.02 3.94
C HIS A 235 27.26 19.77 3.34
N ILE A 236 26.10 19.13 3.21
CA ILE A 236 24.86 19.75 2.69
C ILE A 236 24.37 20.88 3.62
N SER A 237 24.45 20.69 4.94
CA SER A 237 24.01 21.69 5.91
C SER A 237 24.89 22.95 5.91
N THR A 238 26.17 22.81 5.56
CA THR A 238 27.14 23.90 5.56
C THR A 238 27.21 24.64 4.23
N ASN A 239 27.04 23.94 3.09
CA ASN A 239 27.22 24.52 1.76
C ASN A 239 26.01 25.28 1.18
N ASN A 240 24.99 25.56 2.00
CA ASN A 240 23.81 26.34 1.61
C ASN A 240 23.24 25.94 0.23
N LEU A 241 22.54 24.79 0.18
CA LEU A 241 21.71 24.30 -0.95
C LEU A 241 21.14 25.38 -1.88
#